data_AF-A0A1G0CR90-F1
#
_entry.id   AF-A0A1G0CR90-F1
#
_cell.length_a   1.000
_cell.length_b   1.000
_cell.length_c   1.000
_cell.angle_alpha   90.00
_cell.angle_beta   90.00
_cell.angle_gamma   90.00
#
_symmetry.space_group_name_H-M   'P 1'
#
loop_
_entity.id
_entity.type
_entity.pdbx_description
1 polymer ?
#
loop_
_entity_poly.entity_id
_entity_poly.type
_entity_poly.pdbx_seq_one_letter_code
_entity_poly.pdbx_strand_id
1 'polypeptide(L)'
;MKTPDGLDATLKGFHLLKERGISLTPTYGFERDEGLWDSLSDVVKNFDNGFCFRIDIDDLDDLADSTMGQVIDRSSQLGLKPKDVDLLIDLRDLADHDLDELKERVIDFLLLIPQGMKYRSIILAGSSALKTVTNIPKDSFAHILRKELHLWINLQRDIPESLSLIYGDYGVIHPDFIEMTGPNKNMNAKVRYTHQGRITYFRGHGLLRPVTDYEQYRELADNVRNSSGFMGGDFSNGDQYVENVANHIETTGSPGTWVLADMNHHIMYTTMQMESLVSKVRVEEAELELEALFLE
;
A
#
# COMPACT_ATOMS: atom_id res chain seq x y z
N MET A 1 13.55 18.20 8.39
CA MET A 1 13.89 17.97 9.83
C MET A 1 15.39 17.83 9.89
N LYS A 2 16.11 18.52 10.78
CA LYS A 2 17.58 18.44 10.82
C LYS A 2 18.07 17.48 11.90
N THR A 3 19.12 16.73 11.60
CA THR A 3 19.85 15.90 12.57
C THR A 3 20.72 16.78 13.48
N PRO A 4 21.25 16.26 14.60
CA PRO A 4 22.08 17.04 15.53
C PRO A 4 23.33 17.67 14.91
N ASP A 5 23.84 17.11 13.81
CA ASP A 5 24.96 17.61 13.01
C ASP A 5 24.52 18.60 11.90
N GLY A 6 23.24 18.94 11.82
CA GLY A 6 22.68 19.95 10.92
C GLY A 6 22.28 19.44 9.52
N LEU A 7 22.50 18.15 9.21
CA LEU A 7 22.10 17.53 7.95
C LEU A 7 20.57 17.36 7.89
N ASP A 8 19.97 17.43 6.70
CA ASP A 8 18.57 17.05 6.57
C ASP A 8 18.38 15.54 6.80
N ALA A 9 17.36 15.19 7.58
CA ALA A 9 17.06 13.81 7.96
C ALA A 9 16.83 12.90 6.75
N THR A 10 16.27 13.41 5.65
CA THR A 10 16.08 12.67 4.40
C THR A 10 17.43 12.26 3.81
N LEU A 11 18.34 13.22 3.67
CA LEU A 11 19.70 12.97 3.16
C LEU A 11 20.46 12.02 4.08
N LYS A 12 20.31 12.17 5.40
CA LYS A 12 20.90 11.24 6.37
C LYS A 12 20.37 9.82 6.17
N GLY A 13 19.07 9.65 5.95
CA GLY A 13 18.44 8.36 5.66
C GLY A 13 19.08 7.69 4.44
N PHE A 14 19.20 8.41 3.33
CA PHE A 14 19.86 7.91 2.12
C PHE A 14 21.31 7.50 2.37
N HIS A 15 22.09 8.32 3.09
CA HIS A 15 23.47 7.97 3.45
C HIS A 15 23.53 6.68 4.28
N LEU A 16 22.68 6.53 5.29
CA LEU A 16 22.64 5.34 6.15
C LEU A 16 22.29 4.06 5.40
N LEU A 17 21.43 4.15 4.38
CA LEU A 17 21.07 3.02 3.52
C LEU A 17 22.24 2.66 2.60
N LYS A 18 22.91 3.66 2.01
CA LYS A 18 24.08 3.43 1.17
C LYS A 18 25.26 2.84 1.94
N GLU A 19 25.54 3.33 3.15
CA GLU A 19 26.57 2.78 4.06
C GLU A 19 26.33 1.30 4.40
N ARG A 20 25.07 0.86 4.39
CA ARG A 20 24.67 -0.55 4.59
C ARG A 20 24.70 -1.38 3.31
N GLY A 21 25.09 -0.80 2.18
CA GLY A 21 25.11 -1.49 0.88
C GLY A 21 23.72 -1.80 0.33
N ILE A 22 22.68 -1.12 0.81
CA ILE A 22 21.31 -1.33 0.33
C ILE A 22 21.17 -0.67 -1.04
N SER A 23 20.75 -1.45 -2.04
CA SER A 23 20.32 -0.91 -3.33
C SER A 23 18.87 -0.47 -3.24
N LEU A 24 18.57 0.72 -3.74
CA LEU A 24 17.21 1.27 -3.82
C LEU A 24 17.15 2.32 -4.93
N THR A 25 15.94 2.59 -5.41
CA THR A 25 15.66 3.81 -6.19
C THR A 25 15.32 4.93 -5.20
N PRO A 26 16.05 6.05 -5.17
CA PRO A 26 15.68 7.18 -4.32
C PRO A 26 14.29 7.70 -4.70
N THR A 27 13.41 7.84 -3.71
CA THR A 27 12.05 8.34 -3.89
C THR A 27 11.87 9.66 -3.13
N TYR A 28 11.30 10.67 -3.80
CA TYR A 28 10.98 11.95 -3.19
C TYR A 28 9.74 12.56 -3.86
N GLY A 29 8.94 13.30 -3.10
CA GLY A 29 7.72 13.94 -3.60
C GLY A 29 7.81 15.47 -3.62
N PHE A 30 6.90 16.09 -4.35
CA PHE A 30 6.86 17.53 -4.59
C PHE A 30 6.35 18.33 -3.38
N GLU A 31 5.62 17.68 -2.48
CA GLU A 31 5.11 18.26 -1.22
C GLU A 31 6.24 18.57 -0.21
N ARG A 32 7.46 18.12 -0.49
CA ARG A 32 8.60 18.16 0.42
C ARG A 32 9.48 19.37 0.19
N ASP A 33 10.51 19.50 1.02
CA ASP A 33 11.44 20.63 0.99
C ASP A 33 12.11 20.77 -0.39
N GLU A 34 11.76 21.86 -1.08
CA GLU A 34 12.29 22.22 -2.40
C GLU A 34 13.81 22.44 -2.36
N GLY A 35 14.36 22.85 -1.21
CA GLY A 35 15.79 23.08 -1.03
C GLY A 35 16.64 21.82 -1.13
N LEU A 36 16.04 20.63 -1.16
CA LEU A 36 16.79 19.37 -1.24
C LEU A 36 17.10 18.90 -2.68
N TRP A 37 16.44 19.45 -3.71
CA TRP A 37 16.61 18.97 -5.10
C TRP A 37 18.07 19.00 -5.59
N ASP A 38 18.82 20.04 -5.23
CA ASP A 38 20.25 20.11 -5.55
C ASP A 38 21.05 18.99 -4.89
N SER A 39 20.75 18.70 -3.62
CA SER A 39 21.42 17.62 -2.86
C SER A 39 21.01 16.23 -3.33
N LEU A 40 19.80 16.07 -3.89
CA LEU A 40 19.33 14.81 -4.44
C LEU A 40 20.10 14.37 -5.69
N SER A 41 20.74 15.30 -6.40
CA SER A 41 21.63 14.95 -7.53
C SER A 41 22.77 14.03 -7.12
N ASP A 42 23.36 14.26 -5.95
CA ASP A 42 24.43 13.40 -5.41
C ASP A 42 23.88 12.07 -4.91
N VAL A 43 22.67 12.07 -4.33
CA VAL A 43 21.97 10.84 -3.93
C VAL A 43 21.74 9.94 -5.15
N VAL A 44 21.19 10.49 -6.24
CA VAL A 44 20.94 9.75 -7.50
C VAL A 44 22.23 9.13 -8.02
N LYS A 45 23.31 9.91 -8.13
CA LYS A 45 24.63 9.41 -8.58
C LYS A 45 25.18 8.31 -7.66
N ASN A 46 24.99 8.45 -6.36
CA ASN A 46 25.49 7.47 -5.39
C ASN A 46 24.74 6.14 -5.46
N PHE A 47 23.43 6.15 -5.70
CA PHE A 47 22.65 4.91 -5.84
C PHE A 47 22.73 4.30 -7.24
N ASP A 48 22.92 5.12 -8.28
CA ASP A 48 23.02 4.71 -9.69
C ASP A 48 21.87 3.77 -10.11
N ASN A 49 20.66 4.09 -9.66
CA ASN A 49 19.47 3.28 -9.89
C ASN A 49 18.25 4.11 -10.30
N GLY A 50 18.49 5.28 -10.91
CA GLY A 50 17.43 6.18 -11.33
C GLY A 50 16.81 6.99 -10.18
N PHE A 51 15.56 7.41 -10.35
CA PHE A 51 14.82 8.17 -9.35
C PHE A 51 13.31 7.92 -9.46
N CYS A 52 12.61 7.97 -8.34
CA CYS A 52 11.17 7.82 -8.28
C CYS A 52 10.53 9.12 -7.78
N PHE A 53 9.68 9.71 -8.60
CA PHE A 53 8.83 10.83 -8.19
C PHE A 53 7.58 10.28 -7.50
N ARG A 54 7.40 10.62 -6.23
CA ARG A 54 6.14 10.38 -5.51
C ARG A 54 5.19 11.55 -5.82
N ILE A 55 4.11 11.26 -6.51
CA ILE A 55 3.06 12.18 -6.92
C ILE A 55 1.89 11.93 -5.98
N ASP A 56 1.59 12.88 -5.10
CA ASP A 56 0.50 12.74 -4.14
C ASP A 56 -0.86 13.01 -4.81
N ILE A 57 -1.96 12.71 -4.13
CA ILE A 57 -3.30 12.87 -4.71
C ILE A 57 -3.60 14.32 -5.09
N ASP A 58 -3.10 15.27 -4.31
CA ASP A 58 -3.28 16.71 -4.56
C ASP A 58 -2.52 17.18 -5.81
N ASP A 59 -1.48 16.45 -6.23
CA ASP A 59 -0.70 16.76 -7.42
C ASP A 59 -1.42 16.37 -8.73
N LEU A 60 -2.55 15.64 -8.64
CA LEU A 60 -3.35 15.14 -9.77
C LEU A 60 -4.54 16.04 -10.13
N ASP A 61 -4.85 17.04 -9.31
CA ASP A 61 -6.02 17.91 -9.50
C ASP A 61 -5.62 19.17 -10.32
N ASP A 62 -6.00 20.37 -9.88
CA ASP A 62 -5.63 21.68 -10.48
C ASP A 62 -4.12 21.87 -10.75
N LEU A 63 -3.25 21.03 -10.18
CA LEU A 63 -1.79 21.08 -10.32
C LEU A 63 -1.23 20.13 -11.39
N ALA A 64 -2.02 19.26 -12.00
CA ALA A 64 -1.55 18.15 -12.84
C ALA A 64 -0.54 18.56 -13.93
N ASP A 65 -0.84 19.60 -14.72
CA ASP A 65 0.07 20.15 -15.74
C ASP A 65 1.41 20.64 -15.16
N SER A 66 1.34 21.34 -14.03
CA SER A 66 2.52 21.86 -13.32
C SER A 66 3.36 20.71 -12.78
N THR A 67 2.72 19.71 -12.16
CA THR A 67 3.36 18.50 -11.65
C THR A 67 4.12 17.77 -12.74
N MET A 68 3.50 17.53 -13.91
CA MET A 68 4.19 16.87 -15.03
C MET A 68 5.37 17.71 -15.55
N GLY A 69 5.21 19.03 -15.62
CA GLY A 69 6.31 19.95 -15.92
C GLY A 69 7.48 19.80 -14.95
N GLN A 70 7.19 19.74 -13.64
CA GLN A 70 8.21 19.53 -12.61
C GLN A 70 8.89 18.16 -12.72
N VAL A 71 8.16 17.09 -13.05
CA VAL A 71 8.77 15.78 -13.32
C VAL A 71 9.83 15.89 -14.42
N ILE A 72 9.52 16.58 -15.52
CA ILE A 72 10.44 16.77 -16.66
C ILE A 72 11.64 17.64 -16.25
N ASP A 73 11.40 18.78 -15.62
CA ASP A 73 12.45 19.72 -15.23
C ASP A 73 13.39 19.12 -14.18
N ARG A 74 12.85 18.44 -13.17
CA ARG A 74 13.66 17.76 -12.15
C ARG A 74 14.39 16.54 -12.71
N SER A 75 13.80 15.80 -13.65
CA SER A 75 14.51 14.73 -14.37
C SER A 75 15.74 15.29 -15.09
N SER A 76 15.61 16.43 -15.76
CA SER A 76 16.72 17.12 -16.42
C SER A 76 17.78 17.59 -15.42
N GLN A 77 17.37 18.22 -14.31
CA GLN A 77 18.27 18.66 -13.24
C GLN A 77 19.09 17.49 -12.66
N LEU A 78 18.46 16.34 -12.47
CA LEU A 78 19.10 15.12 -11.95
C LEU A 78 19.92 14.37 -13.02
N GLY A 79 19.89 14.80 -14.29
CA GLY A 79 20.60 14.17 -15.40
C GLY A 79 20.00 12.82 -15.84
N LEU A 80 18.70 12.62 -15.60
CA LEU A 80 18.00 11.36 -15.85
C LEU A 80 17.31 11.36 -17.21
N LYS A 81 17.25 10.17 -17.82
CA LYS A 81 16.39 9.93 -18.99
C LYS A 81 15.06 9.34 -18.50
N PRO A 82 13.97 9.43 -19.29
CA PRO A 82 12.68 8.87 -18.89
C PRO A 82 12.75 7.40 -18.45
N LYS A 83 13.53 6.58 -19.16
CA LYS A 83 13.75 5.16 -18.83
C LYS A 83 14.47 4.88 -17.49
N ASP A 84 14.96 5.93 -16.82
CA ASP A 84 15.62 5.87 -15.52
C ASP A 84 14.74 6.51 -14.42
N VAL A 85 13.49 6.84 -14.76
CA VAL A 85 12.54 7.54 -13.87
C VAL A 85 11.31 6.66 -13.63
N ASP A 86 10.92 6.52 -12.37
CA ASP A 86 9.67 5.91 -11.95
C ASP A 86 8.67 6.98 -11.51
N LEU A 87 7.40 6.82 -11.84
CA LEU A 87 6.31 7.64 -11.33
C LEU A 87 5.50 6.81 -10.34
N LEU A 88 5.47 7.21 -9.07
CA LEU A 88 4.61 6.64 -8.05
C LEU A 88 3.42 7.58 -7.82
N ILE A 89 2.28 7.25 -8.40
CA ILE A 89 1.00 7.90 -8.12
C ILE A 89 0.50 7.33 -6.79
N ASP A 90 0.65 8.09 -5.72
CA ASP A 90 0.38 7.68 -4.35
C ASP A 90 -0.91 8.33 -3.83
N LEU A 91 -2.00 7.56 -3.90
CA LEU A 91 -3.33 8.00 -3.48
C LEU A 91 -3.58 7.82 -1.97
N ARG A 92 -2.63 7.26 -1.22
CA ARG A 92 -2.74 7.01 0.22
C ARG A 92 -4.07 6.34 0.61
N ASP A 93 -4.90 6.99 1.45
CA ASP A 93 -6.16 6.45 1.97
C ASP A 93 -7.34 6.77 1.03
N LEU A 94 -8.07 5.72 0.63
CA LEU A 94 -9.19 5.81 -0.31
C LEU A 94 -10.57 5.75 0.37
N ALA A 95 -10.64 5.70 1.70
CA ALA A 95 -11.89 5.49 2.45
C ALA A 95 -13.01 6.46 2.00
N ASP A 96 -12.72 7.75 1.93
CA ASP A 96 -13.70 8.80 1.66
C ASP A 96 -13.70 9.31 0.20
N HIS A 97 -12.94 8.66 -0.68
CA HIS A 97 -12.85 9.05 -2.09
C HIS A 97 -13.85 8.30 -2.99
N ASP A 98 -14.38 9.01 -3.98
CA ASP A 98 -15.13 8.45 -5.09
C ASP A 98 -14.17 7.84 -6.12
N LEU A 99 -14.44 6.60 -6.53
CA LEU A 99 -13.52 5.87 -7.40
C LEU A 99 -13.57 6.33 -8.85
N ASP A 100 -14.71 6.81 -9.33
CA ASP A 100 -14.85 7.27 -10.71
C ASP A 100 -14.17 8.63 -10.87
N GLU A 101 -14.35 9.54 -9.91
CA GLU A 101 -13.63 10.83 -9.88
C GLU A 101 -12.10 10.62 -9.80
N LEU A 102 -11.63 9.70 -8.95
CA LEU A 102 -10.20 9.38 -8.87
C LEU A 102 -9.66 8.77 -10.15
N LYS A 103 -10.44 7.90 -10.80
CA LYS A 103 -10.06 7.29 -12.07
C LYS A 103 -9.88 8.35 -13.15
N GLU A 104 -10.81 9.30 -13.27
CA GLU A 104 -10.70 10.41 -14.22
C GLU A 104 -9.43 11.25 -13.97
N ARG A 105 -9.18 11.65 -12.71
CA ARG A 105 -7.95 12.40 -12.33
C ARG A 105 -6.67 11.68 -12.72
N VAL A 106 -6.59 10.37 -12.46
CA VAL A 106 -5.41 9.57 -12.82
C VAL A 106 -5.27 9.47 -14.33
N ILE A 107 -6.35 9.23 -15.08
CA ILE A 107 -6.31 9.19 -16.56
C ILE A 107 -5.82 10.52 -17.12
N ASP A 108 -6.40 11.64 -16.67
CA ASP A 108 -6.05 12.97 -17.13
C ASP A 108 -4.56 13.26 -16.88
N PHE A 109 -4.06 12.95 -15.69
CA PHE A 109 -2.63 13.09 -15.38
C PHE A 109 -1.75 12.20 -16.28
N LEU A 110 -2.13 10.95 -16.51
CA LEU A 110 -1.37 10.04 -17.38
C LEU A 110 -1.34 10.52 -18.84
N LEU A 111 -2.40 11.17 -19.31
CA LEU A 111 -2.47 11.73 -20.67
C LEU A 111 -1.59 12.98 -20.86
N LEU A 112 -1.13 13.61 -19.77
CA LEU A 112 -0.14 14.69 -19.82
C LEU A 112 1.28 14.19 -20.13
N ILE A 113 1.55 12.89 -20.00
CA ILE A 113 2.86 12.32 -20.33
C ILE A 113 3.13 12.56 -21.83
N PRO A 114 4.24 13.27 -22.18
CA PRO A 114 4.50 13.61 -23.57
C PRO A 114 4.60 12.38 -24.47
N GLN A 115 4.03 12.47 -25.68
CA GLN A 115 4.08 11.39 -26.66
C GLN A 115 5.51 10.93 -26.94
N GLY A 116 5.75 9.62 -26.85
CA GLY A 116 7.08 9.01 -27.03
C GLY A 116 7.96 9.00 -25.78
N MET A 117 7.56 9.70 -24.70
CA MET A 117 8.22 9.59 -23.41
C MET A 117 7.78 8.30 -22.73
N LYS A 118 8.75 7.45 -22.38
CA LYS A 118 8.51 6.18 -21.69
C LYS A 118 9.29 6.18 -20.38
N TYR A 119 8.55 6.36 -19.30
CA TYR A 119 9.09 6.18 -17.95
C TYR A 119 9.41 4.71 -17.68
N ARG A 120 10.35 4.45 -16.77
CA ARG A 120 10.75 3.09 -16.39
C ARG A 120 9.58 2.31 -15.81
N SER A 121 8.82 2.96 -14.93
CA SER A 121 7.60 2.43 -14.36
C SER A 121 6.61 3.54 -14.02
N ILE A 122 5.34 3.19 -14.04
CA ILE A 122 4.26 4.01 -13.52
C ILE A 122 3.52 3.10 -12.53
N ILE A 123 3.49 3.50 -11.27
CA ILE A 123 3.00 2.71 -10.15
C ILE A 123 1.79 3.45 -9.57
N LEU A 124 0.69 2.74 -9.34
CA LEU A 124 -0.48 3.26 -8.65
C LEU A 124 -0.56 2.61 -7.28
N ALA A 125 -0.41 3.39 -6.22
CA ALA A 125 -0.53 2.93 -4.84
C ALA A 125 -1.74 3.57 -4.15
N GLY A 126 -2.42 2.79 -3.32
CA GLY A 126 -3.52 3.25 -2.49
C GLY A 126 -3.83 2.25 -1.39
N SER A 127 -4.76 2.59 -0.52
CA SER A 127 -5.10 1.80 0.67
C SER A 127 -6.57 1.92 1.00
N SER A 128 -7.18 0.78 1.30
CA SER A 128 -8.48 0.68 1.98
C SER A 128 -8.36 0.21 3.43
N ALA A 129 -7.14 0.08 3.95
CA ALA A 129 -6.93 -0.34 5.32
C ALA A 129 -7.52 0.69 6.31
N LEU A 130 -8.41 0.25 7.20
CA LEU A 130 -9.08 1.15 8.14
C LEU A 130 -8.13 1.80 9.15
N LYS A 131 -8.25 3.13 9.31
CA LYS A 131 -7.59 3.90 10.37
C LYS A 131 -8.01 3.45 11.76
N THR A 132 -9.30 3.18 11.92
CA THR A 132 -9.88 2.65 13.15
C THR A 132 -10.98 1.64 12.82
N VAL A 133 -11.16 0.67 13.72
CA VAL A 133 -12.24 -0.32 13.66
C VAL A 133 -13.48 0.12 14.44
N THR A 134 -13.54 1.36 14.95
CA THR A 134 -14.61 1.84 15.85
C THR A 134 -16.02 1.60 15.28
N ASN A 135 -16.20 1.71 13.97
CA ASN A 135 -17.49 1.55 13.29
C ASN A 135 -17.92 0.09 13.09
N ILE A 136 -17.02 -0.86 13.30
CA ILE A 136 -17.34 -2.30 13.29
C ILE A 136 -17.88 -2.67 14.67
N PRO A 137 -19.05 -3.31 14.82
CA PRO A 137 -19.51 -3.76 16.13
C PRO A 137 -18.45 -4.61 16.85
N LYS A 138 -18.43 -4.56 18.19
CA LYS A 138 -17.54 -5.44 18.97
C LYS A 138 -17.95 -6.89 18.76
N ASP A 139 -16.96 -7.78 18.80
CA ASP A 139 -17.15 -9.23 18.70
C ASP A 139 -17.91 -9.61 17.40
N SER A 140 -17.51 -8.97 16.30
CA SER A 140 -18.14 -9.06 14.98
C SER A 140 -17.10 -8.83 13.88
N PHE A 141 -17.52 -8.85 12.63
CA PHE A 141 -16.66 -8.60 11.48
C PHE A 141 -17.28 -7.62 10.49
N ALA A 142 -16.44 -7.05 9.64
CA ALA A 142 -16.86 -6.28 8.48
C ALA A 142 -15.94 -6.57 7.29
N HIS A 143 -16.50 -6.59 6.09
CA HIS A 143 -15.74 -6.68 4.86
C HIS A 143 -15.51 -5.27 4.29
N ILE A 144 -14.26 -4.93 4.06
CA ILE A 144 -13.86 -3.64 3.51
C ILE A 144 -13.37 -3.86 2.09
N LEU A 145 -13.98 -3.17 1.14
CA LEU A 145 -13.61 -3.23 -0.28
C LEU A 145 -12.18 -2.69 -0.46
N ARG A 146 -11.35 -3.40 -1.23
CA ARG A 146 -10.03 -2.94 -1.67
C ARG A 146 -10.17 -1.97 -2.82
N LYS A 147 -10.62 -0.75 -2.53
CA LYS A 147 -10.85 0.32 -3.53
C LYS A 147 -9.65 0.52 -4.45
N GLU A 148 -8.43 0.43 -3.92
CA GLU A 148 -7.17 0.54 -4.67
C GLU A 148 -7.03 -0.55 -5.74
N LEU A 149 -7.43 -1.78 -5.45
CA LEU A 149 -7.39 -2.90 -6.39
C LEU A 149 -8.44 -2.71 -7.49
N HIS A 150 -9.65 -2.32 -7.10
CA HIS A 150 -10.73 -2.04 -8.05
C HIS A 150 -10.35 -0.89 -9.00
N LEU A 151 -9.80 0.19 -8.45
CA LEU A 151 -9.33 1.33 -9.22
C LEU A 151 -8.23 0.93 -10.21
N TRP A 152 -7.23 0.15 -9.76
CA TRP A 152 -6.17 -0.33 -10.63
C TRP A 152 -6.69 -1.20 -11.79
N ILE A 153 -7.62 -2.13 -11.51
CA ILE A 153 -8.24 -2.98 -12.54
C ILE A 153 -8.97 -2.11 -13.57
N ASN A 154 -9.79 -1.16 -13.11
CA ASN A 154 -10.55 -0.27 -13.99
C ASN A 154 -9.66 0.64 -14.81
N LEU A 155 -8.59 1.19 -14.22
CA LEU A 155 -7.61 1.99 -14.95
C LEU A 155 -6.88 1.16 -16.01
N GLN A 156 -6.45 -0.05 -15.67
CA GLN A 156 -5.71 -0.90 -16.62
C GLN A 156 -6.51 -1.29 -17.86
N ARG A 157 -7.84 -1.37 -17.74
CA ARG A 157 -8.76 -1.59 -18.87
C ARG A 157 -8.88 -0.37 -19.78
N ASP A 158 -8.89 0.82 -19.19
CA ASP A 158 -9.26 2.05 -19.89
C ASP A 158 -8.06 2.84 -20.40
N ILE A 159 -6.86 2.60 -19.86
CA ILE A 159 -5.64 3.28 -20.30
C ILE A 159 -4.94 2.51 -21.43
N PRO A 160 -4.28 3.25 -22.37
CA PRO A 160 -3.43 2.65 -23.38
C PRO A 160 -2.38 1.72 -22.80
N GLU A 161 -2.02 0.65 -23.52
CA GLU A 161 -0.99 -0.31 -23.08
C GLU A 161 0.37 0.36 -22.82
N SER A 162 0.67 1.45 -23.54
CA SER A 162 1.89 2.25 -23.33
C SER A 162 1.98 2.94 -21.97
N LEU A 163 0.86 3.02 -21.24
CA LEU A 163 0.74 3.65 -19.92
C LEU A 163 0.38 2.62 -18.84
N SER A 164 0.67 1.33 -19.07
CA SER A 164 0.37 0.26 -18.13
C SER A 164 0.88 0.55 -16.71
N LEU A 165 -0.01 0.34 -15.73
CA LEU A 165 0.25 0.62 -14.32
C LEU A 165 0.73 -0.62 -13.57
N ILE A 166 1.76 -0.45 -12.76
CA ILE A 166 2.15 -1.42 -11.74
C ILE A 166 1.26 -1.20 -10.51
N TYR A 167 0.71 -2.27 -9.97
CA TYR A 167 -0.07 -2.21 -8.74
C TYR A 167 0.86 -2.01 -7.52
N GLY A 168 0.56 -0.99 -6.71
CA GLY A 168 1.17 -0.73 -5.42
C GLY A 168 0.14 -0.86 -4.29
N ASP A 169 0.58 -1.32 -3.13
CA ASP A 169 -0.28 -1.59 -1.98
C ASP A 169 0.43 -1.18 -0.67
N TYR A 170 -0.34 -0.62 0.27
CA TYR A 170 0.12 -0.25 1.62
C TYR A 170 0.07 -1.39 2.63
N GLY A 171 -0.55 -2.50 2.25
CA GLY A 171 -0.90 -3.62 3.09
C GLY A 171 -2.07 -3.33 4.03
N VAL A 172 -2.07 -4.02 5.17
CA VAL A 172 -3.20 -4.01 6.12
C VAL A 172 -3.14 -2.88 7.17
N ILE A 173 -2.17 -1.98 7.04
CA ILE A 173 -1.95 -0.86 7.96
C ILE A 173 -2.25 0.44 7.22
N HIS A 174 -3.09 1.27 7.84
CA HIS A 174 -3.48 2.56 7.30
C HIS A 174 -2.24 3.46 7.00
N PRO A 175 -2.19 4.19 5.87
CA PRO A 175 -1.05 5.03 5.47
C PRO A 175 -0.62 6.07 6.52
N ASP A 176 -1.58 6.64 7.25
CA ASP A 176 -1.32 7.58 8.35
C ASP A 176 -1.10 6.90 9.71
N PHE A 177 -0.74 5.61 9.74
CA PHE A 177 -0.43 4.97 11.00
C PHE A 177 0.78 5.65 11.66
N ILE A 178 0.56 6.17 12.86
CA ILE A 178 1.61 6.71 13.71
C ILE A 178 1.80 5.75 14.86
N GLU A 179 3.03 5.23 15.00
CA GLU A 179 3.38 4.43 16.15
C GLU A 179 3.26 5.28 17.42
N MET A 180 2.33 4.91 18.29
CA MET A 180 2.16 5.62 19.56
C MET A 180 3.31 5.29 20.50
N THR A 181 4.00 6.32 21.00
CA THR A 181 4.99 6.17 22.06
C THR A 181 4.28 5.99 23.41
N GLY A 182 4.11 4.74 23.82
CA GLY A 182 3.55 4.36 25.13
C GLY A 182 2.28 3.50 25.06
N PRO A 183 1.81 2.99 26.22
CA PRO A 183 0.73 2.01 26.25
C PRO A 183 -0.62 2.63 25.86
N ASN A 184 -1.17 2.22 24.71
CA ASN A 184 -2.52 2.57 24.30
C ASN A 184 -3.56 1.75 25.10
N LYS A 185 -4.12 2.36 26.15
CA LYS A 185 -5.10 1.75 27.06
C LYS A 185 -6.47 1.44 26.41
N ASN A 186 -6.73 1.95 25.21
CA ASN A 186 -8.00 1.80 24.49
C ASN A 186 -7.86 0.89 23.24
N MET A 187 -6.83 0.05 23.20
CA MET A 187 -6.59 -0.86 22.11
C MET A 187 -7.68 -1.95 22.05
N ASN A 188 -8.17 -2.24 20.85
CA ASN A 188 -9.11 -3.33 20.58
C ASN A 188 -8.37 -4.50 19.93
N ALA A 189 -8.78 -5.73 20.25
CA ALA A 189 -8.34 -6.92 19.53
C ALA A 189 -8.91 -6.89 18.11
N LYS A 190 -8.08 -7.22 17.13
CA LYS A 190 -8.51 -7.35 15.73
C LYS A 190 -7.56 -8.23 14.95
N VAL A 191 -8.12 -8.96 14.00
CA VAL A 191 -7.40 -9.75 12.98
C VAL A 191 -7.88 -9.28 11.61
N ARG A 192 -6.98 -9.14 10.65
CA ARG A 192 -7.29 -8.65 9.30
C ARG A 192 -6.91 -9.71 8.30
N TYR A 193 -7.85 -10.10 7.46
CA TYR A 193 -7.66 -11.22 6.55
C TYR A 193 -8.07 -10.83 5.13
N THR A 194 -7.17 -11.01 4.16
CA THR A 194 -7.36 -10.51 2.79
C THR A 194 -7.86 -11.64 1.91
N HIS A 195 -8.99 -11.43 1.26
CA HIS A 195 -9.51 -12.43 0.33
C HIS A 195 -10.29 -11.71 -0.77
N GLN A 196 -10.08 -12.13 -2.00
CA GLN A 196 -10.65 -11.52 -3.20
C GLN A 196 -10.39 -10.00 -3.25
N GLY A 197 -11.41 -9.21 -3.58
CA GLY A 197 -11.37 -7.75 -3.57
C GLY A 197 -11.58 -7.12 -2.20
N ARG A 198 -11.36 -7.83 -1.08
CA ARG A 198 -11.72 -7.34 0.26
C ARG A 198 -10.68 -7.63 1.33
N ILE A 199 -10.67 -6.79 2.37
CA ILE A 199 -10.04 -7.07 3.67
C ILE A 199 -11.16 -7.27 4.68
N THR A 200 -11.23 -8.45 5.28
CA THR A 200 -12.16 -8.74 6.37
C THR A 200 -11.50 -8.39 7.70
N TYR A 201 -12.16 -7.52 8.47
CA TYR A 201 -11.73 -7.12 9.80
C TYR A 201 -12.56 -7.89 10.83
N PHE A 202 -11.94 -8.84 11.51
CA PHE A 202 -12.53 -9.52 12.67
C PHE A 202 -12.19 -8.71 13.91
N ARG A 203 -13.19 -8.10 14.54
CA ARG A 203 -13.02 -7.20 15.68
C ARG A 203 -13.51 -7.87 16.95
N GLY A 204 -12.65 -7.93 17.97
CA GLY A 204 -13.06 -8.29 19.33
C GLY A 204 -13.49 -7.06 20.14
N HIS A 205 -13.14 -7.06 21.42
CA HIS A 205 -13.37 -5.97 22.35
C HIS A 205 -12.06 -5.40 22.89
N GLY A 206 -12.13 -4.63 23.98
CA GLY A 206 -10.97 -3.94 24.54
C GLY A 206 -9.95 -4.91 25.13
N LEU A 207 -8.68 -4.80 24.71
CA LEU A 207 -7.61 -5.70 25.14
C LEU A 207 -7.14 -5.46 26.58
N LEU A 208 -7.23 -4.22 27.07
CA LEU A 208 -6.65 -3.81 28.36
C LEU A 208 -7.70 -3.31 29.36
N ARG A 209 -8.96 -3.13 28.92
CA ARG A 209 -10.06 -2.59 29.75
C ARG A 209 -11.39 -3.25 29.38
N PRO A 210 -12.22 -3.62 30.38
CA PRO A 210 -12.03 -3.44 31.82
C PRO A 210 -10.99 -4.39 32.44
N VAL A 211 -10.72 -5.52 31.78
CA VAL A 211 -9.71 -6.50 32.17
C VAL A 211 -8.79 -6.73 30.98
N THR A 212 -7.56 -7.17 31.24
CA THR A 212 -6.66 -7.60 30.16
C THR A 212 -7.13 -8.94 29.61
N ASP A 213 -7.44 -8.99 28.31
CA ASP A 213 -7.95 -10.20 27.66
C ASP A 213 -7.30 -10.40 26.29
N TYR A 214 -6.18 -11.10 26.27
CA TYR A 214 -5.55 -11.56 25.03
C TYR A 214 -6.11 -12.89 24.54
N GLU A 215 -6.88 -13.61 25.36
CA GLU A 215 -7.41 -14.93 25.00
C GLU A 215 -8.53 -14.83 23.96
N GLN A 216 -9.22 -13.69 23.86
CA GLN A 216 -10.17 -13.40 22.77
C GLN A 216 -9.58 -13.59 21.37
N TYR A 217 -8.26 -13.51 21.19
CA TYR A 217 -7.63 -13.79 19.90
C TYR A 217 -7.80 -15.25 19.44
N ARG A 218 -8.07 -16.20 20.34
CA ARG A 218 -8.39 -17.58 19.94
C ARG A 218 -9.71 -17.66 19.21
N GLU A 219 -10.72 -16.96 19.72
CA GLU A 219 -12.02 -16.86 19.06
C GLU A 219 -11.90 -16.09 17.75
N LEU A 220 -11.13 -14.99 17.70
CA LEU A 220 -10.88 -14.29 16.43
C LEU A 220 -10.16 -15.17 15.41
N ALA A 221 -9.18 -15.96 15.83
CA ALA A 221 -8.48 -16.90 14.96
C ALA A 221 -9.42 -18.01 14.45
N ASP A 222 -10.29 -18.53 15.33
CA ASP A 222 -11.30 -19.52 14.94
C ASP A 222 -12.33 -18.93 13.97
N ASN A 223 -12.74 -17.67 14.16
CA ASN A 223 -13.62 -16.97 13.23
C ASN A 223 -12.98 -16.78 11.84
N VAL A 224 -11.68 -16.46 11.79
CA VAL A 224 -10.95 -16.42 10.52
C VAL A 224 -10.93 -17.81 9.88
N ARG A 225 -10.52 -18.84 10.63
CA ARG A 225 -10.41 -20.22 10.15
C ARG A 225 -11.73 -20.78 9.60
N ASN A 226 -12.84 -20.45 10.24
CA ASN A 226 -14.19 -20.89 9.83
C ASN A 226 -14.82 -19.98 8.75
N SER A 227 -14.15 -18.91 8.34
CA SER A 227 -14.62 -18.06 7.24
C SER A 227 -14.39 -18.74 5.89
N SER A 228 -15.27 -18.46 4.92
CA SER A 228 -15.17 -19.02 3.57
C SER A 228 -13.89 -18.63 2.84
N GLY A 229 -13.27 -17.52 3.22
CA GLY A 229 -12.07 -16.98 2.58
C GLY A 229 -10.74 -17.55 3.12
N PHE A 230 -10.76 -18.38 4.17
CA PHE A 230 -9.52 -18.89 4.76
C PHE A 230 -8.78 -19.81 3.80
N MET A 231 -7.52 -19.49 3.53
CA MET A 231 -6.67 -20.18 2.55
C MET A 231 -6.03 -21.47 3.10
N GLY A 232 -6.18 -21.76 4.40
CA GLY A 232 -5.54 -22.89 5.08
C GLY A 232 -4.17 -22.53 5.67
N GLY A 233 -3.77 -23.19 6.77
CA GLY A 233 -2.53 -22.86 7.48
C GLY A 233 -1.24 -23.08 6.69
N ASP A 234 -1.27 -23.90 5.64
CA ASP A 234 -0.11 -24.13 4.77
C ASP A 234 0.09 -23.01 3.71
N PHE A 235 -0.83 -22.05 3.60
CA PHE A 235 -0.76 -20.99 2.57
C PHE A 235 0.32 -19.96 2.87
N SER A 236 0.45 -19.51 4.12
CA SER A 236 1.46 -18.56 4.56
C SER A 236 1.82 -18.74 6.04
N ASN A 237 2.92 -18.14 6.48
CA ASN A 237 3.27 -18.14 7.91
C ASN A 237 2.20 -17.43 8.76
N GLY A 238 1.54 -16.41 8.21
CA GLY A 238 0.42 -15.74 8.86
C GLY A 238 -0.79 -16.65 9.04
N ASP A 239 -1.12 -17.44 8.02
CA ASP A 239 -2.20 -18.43 8.06
C ASP A 239 -1.89 -19.57 9.05
N GLN A 240 -0.65 -20.06 9.05
CA GLN A 240 -0.22 -21.07 10.02
C GLN A 240 -0.36 -20.57 11.46
N TYR A 241 0.01 -19.32 11.72
CA TYR A 241 -0.15 -18.70 13.03
C TYR A 241 -1.63 -18.62 13.44
N VAL A 242 -2.52 -18.18 12.54
CA VAL A 242 -3.97 -18.16 12.76
C VAL A 242 -4.48 -19.56 13.13
N GLU A 243 -4.14 -20.58 12.34
CA GLU A 243 -4.60 -21.95 12.57
C GLU A 243 -4.05 -22.53 13.89
N ASN A 244 -2.78 -22.29 14.20
CA ASN A 244 -2.15 -22.76 15.44
C ASN A 244 -2.77 -22.11 16.68
N VAL A 245 -3.08 -20.81 16.63
CA VAL A 245 -3.76 -20.11 17.74
C VAL A 245 -5.17 -20.66 17.94
N ALA A 246 -5.92 -20.86 16.85
CA ALA A 246 -7.27 -21.44 16.87
C ALA A 246 -7.28 -22.88 17.43
N ASN A 247 -6.23 -23.66 17.16
CA ASN A 247 -6.03 -25.02 17.66
C ASN A 247 -5.39 -25.10 19.05
N HIS A 248 -5.12 -23.97 19.71
CA HIS A 248 -4.41 -23.90 21.00
C HIS A 248 -2.99 -24.50 20.98
N ILE A 249 -2.36 -24.59 19.80
CA ILE A 249 -0.97 -25.03 19.63
C ILE A 249 -0.02 -23.88 19.97
N GLU A 250 -0.39 -22.64 19.58
CA GLU A 250 0.42 -21.44 19.79
C GLU A 250 -0.26 -20.45 20.75
N THR A 251 0.54 -19.57 21.35
CA THR A 251 0.05 -18.51 22.23
C THR A 251 -0.62 -17.41 21.41
N THR A 252 -1.55 -16.66 22.01
CA THR A 252 -2.23 -15.54 21.35
C THR A 252 -1.34 -14.36 21.00
N GLY A 253 -0.09 -14.33 21.50
CA GLY A 253 0.91 -13.34 21.12
C GLY A 253 0.53 -11.90 21.47
N SER A 254 1.20 -10.96 20.81
CA SER A 254 0.98 -9.53 20.99
C SER A 254 0.20 -8.93 19.82
N PRO A 255 -0.33 -7.69 19.92
CA PRO A 255 -0.95 -7.02 18.78
C PRO A 255 0.03 -6.86 17.60
N GLY A 256 1.34 -6.69 17.88
CA GLY A 256 2.38 -6.67 16.84
C GLY A 256 2.54 -8.02 16.14
N THR A 257 2.37 -9.13 16.88
CA THR A 257 2.37 -10.49 16.31
C THR A 257 1.21 -10.66 15.31
N TRP A 258 0.02 -10.18 15.66
CA TRP A 258 -1.13 -10.19 14.74
C TRP A 258 -0.93 -9.29 13.54
N VAL A 259 -0.36 -8.09 13.71
CA VAL A 259 -0.01 -7.23 12.57
C VAL A 259 0.97 -7.93 11.62
N LEU A 260 1.94 -8.66 12.15
CA LEU A 260 2.88 -9.44 11.33
C LEU A 260 2.18 -10.59 10.59
N ALA A 261 1.30 -11.33 11.25
CA ALA A 261 0.51 -12.40 10.63
C ALA A 261 -0.43 -11.87 9.54
N ASP A 262 -1.21 -10.82 9.85
CA ASP A 262 -2.12 -10.14 8.92
C ASP A 262 -1.36 -9.67 7.67
N MET A 263 -0.21 -9.01 7.86
CA MET A 263 0.60 -8.46 6.76
C MET A 263 1.24 -9.58 5.93
N ASN A 264 1.75 -10.63 6.57
CA ASN A 264 2.34 -11.77 5.86
C ASN A 264 1.32 -12.43 4.93
N HIS A 265 0.14 -12.74 5.46
CA HIS A 265 -0.95 -13.30 4.66
C HIS A 265 -1.34 -12.36 3.51
N HIS A 266 -1.54 -11.07 3.80
CA HIS A 266 -1.92 -10.08 2.78
C HIS A 266 -0.90 -10.00 1.63
N ILE A 267 0.41 -9.93 1.94
CA ILE A 267 1.45 -9.87 0.90
C ILE A 267 1.44 -11.14 0.04
N MET A 268 1.34 -12.32 0.67
CA MET A 268 1.28 -13.60 -0.05
C MET A 268 0.05 -13.69 -0.95
N TYR A 269 -1.13 -13.33 -0.43
CA TYR A 269 -2.38 -13.34 -1.18
C TYR A 269 -2.36 -12.32 -2.33
N THR A 270 -1.99 -11.07 -2.06
CA THR A 270 -1.93 -10.00 -3.07
C THR A 270 -0.94 -10.35 -4.18
N THR A 271 0.22 -10.93 -3.86
CA THR A 271 1.20 -11.34 -4.88
C THR A 271 0.63 -12.42 -5.81
N MET A 272 0.05 -13.48 -5.23
CA MET A 272 -0.63 -14.54 -6.00
C MET A 272 -1.78 -13.96 -6.85
N GLN A 273 -2.56 -13.04 -6.29
CA GLN A 273 -3.69 -12.40 -6.98
C GLN A 273 -3.22 -11.54 -8.15
N MET A 274 -2.14 -10.77 -7.99
CA MET A 274 -1.55 -9.95 -9.05
C MET A 274 -1.00 -10.79 -10.21
N GLU A 275 -0.37 -11.93 -9.91
CA GLU A 275 0.12 -12.84 -10.95
C GLU A 275 -1.02 -13.31 -11.87
N SER A 276 -2.18 -13.62 -11.29
CA SER A 276 -3.39 -13.96 -12.05
C SER A 276 -3.95 -12.75 -12.80
N LEU A 277 -4.15 -11.62 -12.13
CA LEU A 277 -4.84 -10.45 -12.69
C LEU A 277 -4.09 -9.78 -13.84
N VAL A 278 -2.77 -9.62 -13.73
CA VAL A 278 -1.96 -8.99 -14.79
C VAL A 278 -2.08 -9.74 -16.11
N SER A 279 -2.27 -11.07 -16.08
CA SER A 279 -2.46 -11.89 -17.28
C SER A 279 -3.86 -11.76 -17.91
N LYS A 280 -4.85 -11.27 -17.15
CA LYS A 280 -6.28 -11.30 -17.53
C LYS A 280 -6.90 -9.92 -17.78
N VAL A 281 -6.42 -8.87 -17.11
CA VAL A 281 -7.10 -7.57 -17.05
C VAL A 281 -7.29 -6.88 -18.41
N ARG A 282 -6.49 -7.24 -19.42
CA ARG A 282 -6.59 -6.71 -20.80
C ARG A 282 -7.25 -7.68 -21.80
N VAL A 283 -7.85 -8.78 -21.32
CA VAL A 283 -8.55 -9.75 -22.16
C VAL A 283 -10.05 -9.43 -22.13
N GLU A 284 -10.63 -9.05 -23.26
CA GLU A 284 -12.06 -8.63 -23.37
C GLU A 284 -13.04 -9.71 -22.88
N GLU A 285 -12.69 -11.00 -22.96
CA GLU A 285 -13.53 -12.12 -22.50
C GLU A 285 -13.48 -12.36 -20.97
N ALA A 286 -12.66 -11.61 -20.21
CA ALA A 286 -12.42 -11.83 -18.79
C ALA A 286 -13.38 -11.07 -17.84
N GLU A 287 -14.40 -10.38 -18.36
CA GLU A 287 -15.27 -9.53 -17.53
C GLU A 287 -16.02 -10.33 -16.44
N LEU A 288 -16.56 -11.50 -16.79
CA LEU A 288 -17.18 -12.42 -15.82
C LEU A 288 -16.16 -13.05 -14.85
N GLU A 289 -14.92 -13.29 -15.29
CA GLU A 289 -13.85 -13.83 -14.43
C GLU A 289 -13.32 -12.78 -13.45
N LEU A 290 -13.29 -11.51 -13.86
CA LEU A 290 -12.94 -10.37 -13.01
C LEU A 290 -14.05 -10.12 -11.98
N GLU A 291 -15.33 -10.19 -12.38
CA GLU A 291 -16.46 -10.14 -11.44
C GLU A 291 -16.42 -11.27 -10.42
N ALA A 292 -16.05 -12.50 -10.83
CA ALA A 292 -15.85 -13.62 -9.91
C ALA A 292 -14.71 -13.40 -8.90
N LEU A 293 -13.67 -12.63 -9.28
CA LEU A 293 -12.60 -12.20 -8.37
C LEU A 293 -13.05 -11.13 -7.35
N PHE A 294 -14.29 -10.63 -7.46
CA PHE A 294 -14.89 -9.63 -6.57
C PHE A 294 -16.08 -10.14 -5.73
N LEU A 295 -16.72 -11.25 -6.10
CA LEU A 295 -18.12 -11.54 -5.70
C LEU A 295 -18.42 -12.90 -5.05
N GLU A 296 -17.43 -13.63 -4.51
CA GLU A 296 -17.73 -14.81 -3.65
C GLU A 296 -17.14 -14.73 -2.23
#